data_AF-A0A0G2AEB6-F1
#
_entry.id   AF-A0A0G2AEB6-F1
#
_cell.length_a   1.000
_cell.length_b   1.000
_cell.length_c   1.000
_cell.angle_alpha   90.00
_cell.angle_beta   90.00
_cell.angle_gamma   90.00
#
_symmetry.space_group_name_H-M   'P 1'
#
loop_
_entity.id
_entity.type
_entity.pdbx_description
1 polymer ?
#
loop_
_entity_poly.entity_id
_entity_poly.type
_entity_poly.pdbx_seq_one_letter_code
_entity_poly.pdbx_strand_id
1 'polypeptide(L)'
;MYGNEQWFDRVHDVIFDWWVTGGTLGLLTYLSIFAAALYTLWRSLHFSVAEKSLFTGLIAGYFFHNLFVFDNVSSWILFGTILAYIVWRAHGDKSGGPIFNAKIVPEASLPFVTVAAVVLVWGVAWYTNANALSANKTLLQAVAPQQGGVEKNLEYFKQAIAYGSYGTQEAREQLAQVASQIAGANNVSTDIKQQFFDFAGVQLQMQAQASPLDARFPLFLGMLLDSYGDHANAKIALARAHELSPRKQTILFQMAQNAQVRGDRTEVIADLKTAFEIEESVGEARLMYAAVLIGAGNDALADQVLAPIIASGGAADSRIAAAYVARRRFDKMIPIWEARAAVDTKNVQVFYTLAAAYYSVGNTSKAIEALERAKEADPSIAAQADSLIQQVRSGTATVQ
;
A
#
# COMPACT_ATOMS: atom_id res chain seq x y z
N MET A 1 -9.61 1.19 3.97
CA MET A 1 -8.74 1.97 3.06
C MET A 1 -8.32 3.29 3.72
N TYR A 2 -9.25 4.14 4.16
CA TYR A 2 -8.91 5.28 5.04
C TYR A 2 -8.21 4.79 6.32
N GLY A 3 -6.98 5.26 6.55
CA GLY A 3 -6.18 4.99 7.75
C GLY A 3 -5.09 3.91 7.62
N ASN A 4 -5.11 3.05 6.59
CA ASN A 4 -4.19 1.91 6.48
C ASN A 4 -3.22 1.98 5.29
N GLU A 5 -3.64 2.57 4.16
CA GLU A 5 -2.80 2.72 2.96
C GLU A 5 -2.65 4.22 2.66
N GLN A 6 -1.41 4.67 2.44
CA GLN A 6 -1.10 6.09 2.17
C GLN A 6 -0.70 6.33 0.71
N TRP A 7 -0.58 5.26 -0.07
CA TRP A 7 -0.38 5.30 -1.52
C TRP A 7 -1.66 4.83 -2.19
N PHE A 8 -2.55 5.78 -2.48
CA PHE A 8 -3.78 5.48 -3.19
C PHE A 8 -3.51 5.41 -4.70
N ASP A 9 -4.03 4.36 -5.31
CA ASP A 9 -4.15 4.25 -6.77
C ASP A 9 -5.31 5.14 -7.26
N ARG A 10 -5.77 4.92 -8.49
CA ARG A 10 -6.90 5.61 -9.12
C ARG A 10 -8.17 5.63 -8.25
N VAL A 11 -9.00 6.63 -8.55
CA VAL A 11 -10.27 6.81 -7.85
C VAL A 11 -11.15 5.57 -8.10
N HIS A 12 -11.73 5.02 -7.03
CA HIS A 12 -12.64 3.86 -7.11
C HIS A 12 -14.05 4.29 -7.55
N ASP A 13 -14.10 5.19 -8.52
CA ASP A 13 -15.28 5.76 -9.14
C ASP A 13 -14.86 6.24 -10.54
N VAL A 14 -15.40 5.58 -11.57
CA VAL A 14 -15.07 5.85 -12.98
C VAL A 14 -15.42 7.28 -13.38
N ILE A 15 -16.50 7.87 -12.83
CA ILE A 15 -16.93 9.22 -13.17
C ILE A 15 -15.88 10.22 -12.68
N PHE A 16 -15.45 10.07 -11.42
CA PHE A 16 -14.37 10.90 -10.89
C PHE A 16 -13.04 10.63 -11.58
N ASP A 17 -12.73 9.38 -11.97
CA ASP A 17 -11.50 9.06 -12.69
C ASP A 17 -11.41 9.78 -14.05
N TRP A 18 -12.50 9.77 -14.83
CA TRP A 18 -12.59 10.53 -16.09
C TRP A 18 -12.56 12.04 -15.87
N TRP A 19 -13.13 12.54 -14.76
CA TRP A 19 -13.08 13.95 -14.45
C TRP A 19 -11.68 14.41 -14.04
N VAL A 20 -10.99 13.66 -13.19
CA VAL A 20 -9.63 13.98 -12.75
C VAL A 20 -8.64 13.86 -13.91
N THR A 21 -8.74 12.79 -14.71
CA THR A 21 -7.80 12.50 -15.80
C THR A 21 -8.06 13.33 -17.05
N GLY A 22 -9.33 13.45 -17.46
CA GLY A 22 -9.74 14.10 -18.71
C GLY A 22 -10.35 15.49 -18.53
N GLY A 23 -10.47 15.98 -17.29
CA GLY A 23 -11.17 17.22 -16.98
C GLY A 23 -12.67 17.15 -17.28
N THR A 24 -13.33 18.31 -17.25
CA THR A 24 -14.77 18.40 -17.57
C THR A 24 -15.07 17.91 -18.99
N LEU A 25 -14.16 18.11 -19.95
CA LEU A 25 -14.35 17.62 -21.32
C LEU A 25 -14.32 16.09 -21.39
N GLY A 26 -13.35 15.44 -20.75
CA GLY A 26 -13.28 13.98 -20.69
C GLY A 26 -14.50 13.36 -20.01
N LEU A 27 -14.94 13.97 -18.90
CA LEU A 27 -16.19 13.57 -18.24
C LEU A 27 -17.40 13.70 -19.16
N LEU A 28 -17.59 14.84 -19.83
CA LEU A 28 -18.71 15.04 -20.74
C LEU A 28 -18.67 14.08 -21.93
N THR A 29 -17.48 13.79 -22.48
CA THR A 29 -17.32 12.78 -23.53
C THR A 29 -17.74 11.40 -23.03
N TYR A 30 -17.28 10.98 -21.85
CA TYR A 30 -17.69 9.70 -21.25
C TYR A 30 -19.21 9.62 -21.04
N LEU A 31 -19.82 10.64 -20.41
CA LEU A 31 -21.27 10.69 -20.20
C LEU A 31 -22.07 10.74 -21.51
N SER A 32 -21.52 11.34 -22.55
CA SER A 32 -22.18 11.41 -23.86
C SER A 32 -22.38 10.04 -24.50
N ILE A 33 -21.55 9.05 -24.18
CA ILE A 33 -21.69 7.67 -24.68
C ILE A 33 -22.99 7.06 -24.16
N PHE A 34 -23.28 7.23 -22.86
CA PHE A 34 -24.53 6.78 -22.24
C PHE A 34 -25.74 7.50 -22.83
N ALA A 35 -25.66 8.82 -22.97
CA ALA A 35 -26.73 9.62 -23.55
C ALA A 35 -27.01 9.23 -25.01
N ALA A 36 -25.98 9.02 -25.82
CA ALA A 36 -26.09 8.61 -27.22
C ALA A 36 -26.67 7.18 -27.34
N ALA A 37 -26.27 6.26 -26.47
CA ALA A 37 -26.80 4.90 -26.43
C ALA A 37 -28.31 4.90 -26.11
N LEU A 38 -28.72 5.63 -25.06
CA LEU A 38 -30.13 5.77 -24.69
C LEU A 38 -30.93 6.50 -25.78
N TYR A 39 -30.39 7.57 -26.36
CA TYR A 39 -31.02 8.28 -27.46
C TYR A 39 -31.28 7.36 -28.65
N THR A 40 -30.26 6.59 -29.06
CA THR A 40 -30.35 5.64 -30.19
C THR A 40 -31.36 4.52 -29.90
N LEU A 41 -31.32 3.94 -28.70
CA LEU A 41 -32.23 2.88 -28.26
C LEU A 41 -33.70 3.35 -28.29
N TRP A 42 -33.98 4.52 -27.73
CA TRP A 42 -35.36 5.01 -27.60
C TRP A 42 -35.93 5.56 -28.90
N ARG A 43 -35.10 6.14 -29.77
CA ARG A 43 -35.49 6.59 -31.12
C ARG A 43 -35.73 5.46 -32.11
N SER A 44 -35.14 4.29 -31.89
CA SER A 44 -35.28 3.15 -32.79
C SER A 44 -36.70 2.55 -32.75
N LEU A 45 -37.20 2.16 -33.92
CA LEU A 45 -38.43 1.37 -34.07
C LEU A 45 -38.18 -0.15 -34.07
N HIS A 46 -36.91 -0.57 -34.02
CA HIS A 46 -36.48 -1.97 -34.09
C HIS A 46 -36.40 -2.68 -32.72
N PHE A 47 -36.81 -1.99 -31.66
CA PHE A 47 -36.90 -2.51 -30.30
C PHE A 47 -38.32 -2.38 -29.78
N SER A 48 -38.82 -3.44 -29.16
CA SER A 48 -40.05 -3.40 -28.36
C SER A 48 -39.85 -2.56 -27.09
N VAL A 49 -40.96 -2.14 -26.47
CA VAL A 49 -40.92 -1.40 -25.20
C VAL A 49 -40.22 -2.22 -24.10
N ALA A 50 -40.46 -3.54 -24.06
CA ALA A 50 -39.82 -4.42 -23.07
C ALA A 50 -38.28 -4.45 -23.24
N GLU A 51 -37.79 -4.53 -24.47
CA GLU A 51 -36.35 -4.52 -24.76
C GLU A 51 -35.72 -3.15 -24.46
N LYS A 52 -36.41 -2.05 -24.81
CA LYS A 52 -35.95 -0.69 -24.46
C LYS A 52 -35.82 -0.53 -22.95
N SER A 53 -36.79 -1.00 -22.18
CA SER A 53 -36.74 -0.98 -20.71
C SER A 53 -35.61 -1.86 -20.17
N LEU A 54 -35.42 -3.06 -20.73
CA LEU A 54 -34.33 -3.97 -20.32
C LEU A 54 -32.94 -3.35 -20.54
N PHE A 55 -32.66 -2.84 -21.74
CA PHE A 55 -31.37 -2.23 -22.04
C PHE A 55 -31.17 -0.92 -21.29
N THR A 56 -32.22 -0.13 -21.06
CA THR A 56 -32.13 1.06 -20.20
C THR A 56 -31.77 0.67 -18.78
N GLY A 57 -32.40 -0.38 -18.22
CA GLY A 57 -32.08 -0.91 -16.91
C GLY A 57 -30.64 -1.43 -16.82
N LEU A 58 -30.17 -2.13 -17.87
CA LEU A 58 -28.79 -2.62 -17.96
C LEU A 58 -27.76 -1.48 -18.00
N ILE A 59 -27.99 -0.46 -18.83
CA ILE A 59 -27.14 0.73 -18.93
C ILE A 59 -27.13 1.50 -17.60
N ALA A 60 -28.30 1.69 -16.98
CA ALA A 60 -28.42 2.36 -15.69
C ALA A 60 -27.74 1.57 -14.57
N GLY A 61 -27.87 0.24 -14.56
CA GLY A 61 -27.21 -0.65 -13.62
C GLY A 61 -25.69 -0.61 -13.76
N TYR A 62 -25.17 -0.65 -14.99
CA TYR A 62 -23.73 -0.51 -15.25
C TYR A 62 -23.21 0.88 -14.86
N PHE A 63 -23.95 1.94 -15.19
CA PHE A 63 -23.59 3.30 -14.77
C PHE A 63 -23.53 3.44 -13.25
N PHE A 64 -24.51 2.88 -12.54
CA PHE A 64 -24.53 2.90 -11.07
C PHE A 64 -23.39 2.06 -10.48
N HIS A 65 -23.09 0.90 -11.07
CA HIS A 65 -21.93 0.08 -10.68
C HIS A 65 -20.62 0.87 -10.80
N ASN A 66 -20.45 1.65 -11.88
CA ASN A 66 -19.26 2.46 -12.14
C ASN A 66 -19.01 3.58 -11.12
N LEU A 67 -19.96 3.89 -10.23
CA LEU A 67 -19.75 4.80 -9.09
C LEU A 67 -18.88 4.18 -7.98
N PHE A 68 -18.69 2.86 -7.99
CA PHE A 68 -18.03 2.13 -6.89
C PHE A 68 -16.88 1.24 -7.35
N VAL A 69 -16.53 1.28 -8.64
CA VAL A 69 -15.45 0.46 -9.21
C VAL A 69 -14.55 1.29 -10.10
N PHE A 70 -13.40 0.72 -10.45
CA PHE A 70 -12.60 1.17 -11.58
C PHE A 70 -12.90 0.31 -12.81
N ASP A 71 -12.77 0.91 -13.98
CA ASP A 71 -12.95 0.19 -15.24
C ASP A 71 -11.80 -0.78 -15.51
N ASN A 72 -12.11 -1.89 -16.19
CA ASN A 72 -11.13 -2.85 -16.65
C ASN A 72 -11.47 -3.34 -18.06
N VAL A 73 -10.52 -4.04 -18.71
CA VAL A 73 -10.69 -4.50 -20.09
C VAL A 73 -11.94 -5.38 -20.26
N SER A 74 -12.26 -6.20 -19.26
CA SER A 74 -13.44 -7.07 -19.31
C SER A 74 -14.74 -6.28 -19.27
N SER A 75 -14.86 -5.26 -18.40
CA SER A 75 -16.04 -4.39 -18.36
C SER A 75 -16.22 -3.62 -19.66
N TRP A 76 -15.12 -3.09 -20.23
CA TRP A 76 -15.13 -2.39 -21.50
C TRP A 76 -15.56 -3.25 -22.68
N ILE A 77 -15.11 -4.51 -22.76
CA ILE A 77 -15.53 -5.43 -23.82
C ILE A 77 -17.04 -5.67 -23.76
N LEU A 78 -17.59 -5.92 -22.56
CA LEU A 78 -19.03 -6.15 -22.38
C LEU A 78 -19.84 -4.89 -22.71
N PHE A 79 -19.43 -3.73 -22.19
CA PHE A 79 -20.10 -2.46 -22.44
C PHE A 79 -20.07 -2.11 -23.95
N GLY A 80 -18.90 -2.20 -24.58
CA GLY A 80 -18.74 -1.98 -26.01
C GLY A 80 -19.57 -2.94 -26.86
N THR A 81 -19.70 -4.20 -26.46
CA THR A 81 -20.55 -5.19 -27.14
C THR A 81 -22.03 -4.81 -27.07
N ILE A 82 -22.50 -4.34 -25.91
CA ILE A 82 -23.89 -3.85 -25.75
C ILE A 82 -24.12 -2.63 -26.63
N LEU A 83 -23.20 -1.66 -26.64
CA LEU A 83 -23.30 -0.49 -27.49
C LEU A 83 -23.34 -0.87 -28.97
N ALA A 84 -22.44 -1.75 -29.41
CA ALA A 84 -22.40 -2.25 -30.78
C ALA A 84 -23.70 -2.95 -31.17
N TYR A 85 -24.27 -3.77 -30.28
CA TYR A 85 -25.56 -4.43 -30.49
C TYR A 85 -26.71 -3.43 -30.62
N ILE A 86 -26.77 -2.43 -29.73
CA ILE A 86 -27.79 -1.36 -29.78
C ILE A 86 -27.71 -0.62 -31.11
N VAL A 87 -26.51 -0.19 -31.51
CA VAL A 87 -26.29 0.53 -32.77
C VAL A 87 -26.64 -0.33 -33.98
N TRP A 88 -26.15 -1.57 -34.04
CA TRP A 88 -26.42 -2.50 -35.13
C TRP A 88 -27.92 -2.73 -35.32
N ARG A 89 -28.63 -3.08 -34.24
CA ARG A 89 -30.06 -3.37 -34.32
C ARG A 89 -30.91 -2.12 -34.52
N ALA A 90 -30.47 -0.95 -34.03
CA ALA A 90 -31.18 0.30 -34.25
C ALA A 90 -31.21 0.75 -35.71
N HIS A 91 -30.23 0.34 -36.52
CA HIS A 91 -30.19 0.62 -37.95
C HIS A 91 -30.92 -0.45 -38.80
N GLY A 92 -31.23 -1.61 -38.23
CA GLY A 92 -31.88 -2.72 -38.93
C GLY A 92 -31.05 -3.20 -40.14
N ASP A 93 -31.72 -3.73 -41.17
CA ASP A 93 -31.09 -4.13 -42.45
C ASP A 93 -30.69 -2.94 -43.33
N LYS A 94 -30.97 -1.71 -42.90
CA LYS A 94 -30.48 -0.52 -43.60
C LYS A 94 -29.02 -0.35 -43.23
N SER A 95 -28.14 -0.90 -44.07
CA SER A 95 -26.74 -0.48 -44.11
C SER A 95 -26.73 1.05 -44.16
N GLY A 96 -26.26 1.70 -43.08
CA GLY A 96 -26.09 3.15 -43.08
C GLY A 96 -25.33 3.53 -44.35
N GLY A 97 -25.87 4.49 -45.11
CA GLY A 97 -25.15 5.02 -46.27
C GLY A 97 -23.72 5.38 -45.84
N PRO A 98 -22.71 5.11 -46.68
CA PRO A 98 -21.33 5.19 -46.22
C PRO A 98 -21.04 6.62 -45.73
N ILE A 99 -20.51 6.72 -44.50
CA ILE A 99 -20.22 8.00 -43.82
C ILE A 99 -19.31 8.88 -44.69
N PHE A 100 -18.43 8.23 -45.45
CA PHE A 100 -17.71 8.83 -46.57
C PHE A 100 -18.24 8.23 -47.86
N ASN A 101 -18.69 9.06 -48.80
CA ASN A 101 -19.03 8.62 -50.15
C ASN A 101 -17.72 8.25 -50.87
N ALA A 102 -17.18 7.08 -50.55
CA ALA A 102 -15.84 6.64 -50.94
C ALA A 102 -15.82 6.23 -52.41
N LYS A 103 -16.00 7.19 -53.32
CA LYS A 103 -15.61 7.06 -54.72
C LYS A 103 -14.08 7.04 -54.91
N ILE A 104 -13.31 7.02 -53.81
CA ILE A 104 -11.85 7.12 -53.80
C ILE A 104 -11.19 5.73 -53.83
N VAL A 105 -11.87 4.69 -53.32
CA VAL A 105 -11.31 3.32 -53.19
C VAL A 105 -12.18 2.34 -53.98
N PRO A 106 -11.67 1.70 -55.05
CA PRO A 106 -12.44 0.72 -55.82
C PRO A 106 -12.92 -0.46 -54.96
N GLU A 107 -14.15 -0.94 -55.15
CA GLU A 107 -14.71 -2.06 -54.34
C GLU A 107 -13.83 -3.32 -54.35
N ALA A 108 -13.20 -3.63 -55.49
CA ALA A 108 -12.26 -4.75 -55.63
C ALA A 108 -11.04 -4.65 -54.70
N SER A 109 -10.72 -3.45 -54.19
CA SER A 109 -9.62 -3.22 -53.25
C SER A 109 -10.02 -3.31 -51.78
N LEU A 110 -11.32 -3.34 -51.46
CA LEU A 110 -11.82 -3.40 -50.07
C LEU A 110 -11.31 -4.60 -49.26
N PRO A 111 -11.18 -5.82 -49.81
CA PRO A 111 -10.60 -6.94 -49.06
C PRO A 111 -9.14 -6.66 -48.68
N PHE A 112 -8.36 -6.09 -49.60
CA PHE A 112 -6.96 -5.75 -49.36
C PHE A 112 -6.81 -4.62 -48.33
N VAL A 113 -7.65 -3.59 -48.43
CA VAL A 113 -7.70 -2.49 -47.46
C VAL A 113 -8.09 -3.01 -46.07
N THR A 114 -9.07 -3.92 -46.00
CA THR A 114 -9.49 -4.55 -44.73
C THR A 114 -8.34 -5.35 -44.11
N VAL A 115 -7.66 -6.21 -44.90
CA VAL A 115 -6.50 -6.97 -44.42
C VAL A 115 -5.38 -6.04 -43.96
N ALA A 116 -5.07 -5.01 -44.74
CA ALA A 116 -4.06 -4.02 -44.38
C ALA A 116 -4.42 -3.29 -43.08
N ALA A 117 -5.70 -2.92 -42.89
CA ALA A 117 -6.18 -2.30 -41.66
C ALA A 117 -6.07 -3.25 -40.46
N VAL A 118 -6.43 -4.52 -40.61
CA VAL A 118 -6.26 -5.54 -39.56
C VAL A 118 -4.78 -5.70 -39.20
N VAL A 119 -3.91 -5.87 -40.19
CA VAL A 119 -2.45 -5.97 -39.98
C VAL A 119 -1.90 -4.72 -39.31
N LEU A 120 -2.36 -3.53 -39.71
CA LEU A 120 -1.94 -2.28 -39.10
C LEU A 120 -2.40 -2.18 -37.65
N VAL A 121 -3.67 -2.47 -37.35
CA VAL A 121 -4.22 -2.41 -35.99
C VAL A 121 -3.49 -3.39 -35.07
N TRP A 122 -3.34 -4.65 -35.49
CA TRP A 122 -2.63 -5.65 -34.69
C TRP A 122 -1.12 -5.39 -34.63
N GLY A 123 -0.54 -4.85 -35.69
CA GLY A 123 0.86 -4.43 -35.73
C GLY A 123 1.15 -3.29 -34.75
N VAL A 124 0.28 -2.28 -34.70
CA VAL A 124 0.35 -1.19 -33.73
C VAL A 124 0.15 -1.73 -32.31
N ALA A 125 -0.87 -2.57 -32.09
CA ALA A 125 -1.12 -3.18 -30.78
C ALA A 125 0.07 -4.01 -30.29
N TRP A 126 0.70 -4.79 -31.17
CA TRP A 126 1.91 -5.55 -30.84
C TRP A 126 3.08 -4.62 -30.56
N TYR A 127 3.36 -3.66 -31.44
CA TYR A 127 4.47 -2.71 -31.27
C TYR A 127 4.38 -1.94 -29.96
N THR A 128 3.17 -1.53 -29.54
CA THR A 128 2.97 -0.78 -28.30
C THR A 128 3.03 -1.67 -27.05
N ASN A 129 2.56 -2.92 -27.11
CA ASN A 129 2.40 -3.77 -25.92
C ASN A 129 3.46 -4.86 -25.76
N ALA A 130 4.22 -5.23 -26.81
CA ALA A 130 5.14 -6.36 -26.77
C ALA A 130 6.23 -6.20 -25.70
N ASN A 131 6.85 -5.02 -25.62
CA ASN A 131 7.88 -4.75 -24.61
C ASN A 131 7.31 -4.77 -23.19
N ALA A 132 6.10 -4.25 -22.99
CA ALA A 132 5.45 -4.27 -21.68
C ALA A 132 5.03 -5.68 -21.26
N LEU A 133 4.52 -6.48 -22.19
CA LEU A 133 4.19 -7.89 -21.95
C LEU A 133 5.45 -8.69 -21.57
N SER A 134 6.55 -8.50 -22.29
CA SER A 134 7.82 -9.14 -21.99
C SER A 134 8.41 -8.67 -20.66
N ALA A 135 8.34 -7.37 -20.37
CA ALA A 135 8.80 -6.80 -19.11
C ALA A 135 8.02 -7.39 -17.93
N ASN A 136 6.69 -7.44 -18.01
CA ASN A 136 5.85 -8.00 -16.94
C ASN A 136 6.14 -9.49 -16.72
N LYS A 137 6.14 -10.31 -17.78
CA LYS A 137 6.48 -11.74 -17.67
C LYS A 137 7.86 -11.98 -17.05
N THR A 138 8.85 -11.16 -17.43
CA THR A 138 10.21 -11.25 -16.90
C THR A 138 10.28 -10.77 -15.45
N LEU A 139 9.54 -9.72 -15.09
CA LEU A 139 9.45 -9.22 -13.72
C LEU A 139 8.84 -10.27 -12.78
N LEU A 140 7.81 -11.00 -13.21
CA LEU A 140 7.25 -12.12 -12.45
C LEU A 140 8.31 -13.20 -12.14
N GLN A 141 9.24 -13.45 -13.07
CA GLN A 141 10.38 -14.33 -12.83
C GLN A 141 11.39 -13.68 -11.88
N ALA A 142 11.62 -12.37 -11.99
CA ALA A 142 12.56 -11.64 -11.14
C ALA A 142 12.17 -11.61 -9.65
N VAL A 143 10.87 -11.57 -9.34
CA VAL A 143 10.38 -11.56 -7.94
C VAL A 143 10.15 -12.96 -7.37
N ALA A 144 9.95 -13.97 -8.22
CA ALA A 144 9.74 -15.35 -7.78
C ALA A 144 11.06 -16.03 -7.37
N PRO A 145 11.04 -16.99 -6.42
CA PRO A 145 12.21 -17.82 -6.13
C PRO A 145 12.72 -18.56 -7.37
N GLN A 146 14.02 -18.50 -7.63
CA GLN A 146 14.66 -19.16 -8.77
C GLN A 146 15.56 -20.31 -8.33
N GLN A 147 15.65 -21.36 -9.17
CA GLN A 147 16.59 -22.47 -8.94
C GLN A 147 18.06 -22.00 -8.92
N GLY A 148 18.39 -20.97 -9.70
CA GLY A 148 19.69 -20.30 -9.69
C GLY A 148 19.90 -19.30 -8.54
N GLY A 149 18.98 -19.25 -7.57
CA GLY A 149 19.05 -18.31 -6.45
C GLY A 149 18.88 -16.85 -6.86
N VAL A 150 19.20 -15.94 -5.93
CA VAL A 150 18.99 -14.49 -6.07
C VAL A 150 19.81 -13.85 -7.19
N GLU A 151 20.91 -14.46 -7.62
CA GLU A 151 21.69 -13.98 -8.77
C GLU A 151 20.84 -14.04 -10.05
N LYS A 152 20.08 -15.13 -10.22
CA LYS A 152 19.17 -15.26 -11.37
C LYS A 152 18.03 -14.26 -11.32
N ASN A 153 17.54 -13.94 -10.12
CA ASN A 153 16.54 -12.89 -9.93
C ASN A 153 17.09 -11.53 -10.40
N LEU A 154 18.34 -11.20 -10.07
CA LEU A 154 18.97 -9.95 -10.50
C LEU A 154 19.10 -9.85 -12.02
N GLU A 155 19.45 -10.95 -12.71
CA GLU A 155 19.47 -11.00 -14.17
C GLU A 155 18.10 -10.67 -14.77
N TYR A 156 17.03 -11.27 -14.23
CA TYR A 156 15.67 -10.99 -14.69
C TYR A 156 15.25 -9.55 -14.38
N PHE A 157 15.65 -8.96 -13.26
CA PHE A 157 15.42 -7.53 -13.00
C PHE A 157 16.11 -6.65 -14.05
N LYS A 158 17.39 -6.92 -14.34
CA LYS A 158 18.14 -6.20 -15.38
C LYS A 158 17.42 -6.30 -16.73
N GLN A 159 16.96 -7.49 -17.11
CA GLN A 159 16.25 -7.72 -18.35
C GLN A 159 14.87 -7.03 -18.38
N ALA A 160 14.08 -7.14 -17.31
CA ALA A 160 12.75 -6.53 -17.20
C ALA A 160 12.81 -5.01 -17.39
N ILE A 161 13.81 -4.37 -16.78
CA ILE A 161 14.06 -2.92 -16.89
C ILE A 161 14.58 -2.56 -18.29
N ALA A 162 15.43 -3.39 -18.89
CA ALA A 162 16.02 -3.14 -20.22
C ALA A 162 14.98 -3.09 -21.36
N TYR A 163 13.80 -3.70 -21.20
CA TYR A 163 12.72 -3.57 -22.20
C TYR A 163 12.20 -2.13 -22.35
N GLY A 164 12.44 -1.24 -21.38
CA GLY A 164 12.12 0.20 -21.51
C GLY A 164 10.65 0.48 -21.80
N SER A 165 9.74 -0.22 -21.12
CA SER A 165 8.28 -0.07 -21.28
C SER A 165 7.65 0.77 -20.15
N TYR A 166 6.34 1.01 -20.19
CA TYR A 166 5.62 1.62 -19.08
C TYR A 166 5.65 0.77 -17.78
N GLY A 167 6.01 -0.52 -17.85
CA GLY A 167 6.26 -1.37 -16.68
C GLY A 167 7.65 -1.17 -16.04
N THR A 168 8.51 -0.32 -16.61
CA THR A 168 9.87 -0.09 -16.08
C THR A 168 9.84 0.46 -14.66
N GLN A 169 8.92 1.38 -14.36
CA GLN A 169 8.78 1.95 -13.02
C GLN A 169 8.52 0.85 -11.98
N GLU A 170 7.54 -0.03 -12.22
CA GLU A 170 7.23 -1.15 -11.33
C GLU A 170 8.43 -2.07 -11.14
N ALA A 171 9.14 -2.41 -12.22
CA ALA A 171 10.33 -3.26 -12.13
C ALA A 171 11.44 -2.65 -11.25
N ARG A 172 11.62 -1.32 -11.29
CA ARG A 172 12.56 -0.60 -10.42
C ARG A 172 12.11 -0.57 -8.97
N GLU A 173 10.81 -0.39 -8.72
CA GLU A 173 10.24 -0.42 -7.37
C GLU A 173 10.38 -1.81 -6.72
N GLN A 174 10.06 -2.87 -7.47
CA GLN A 174 10.22 -4.25 -7.02
C GLN A 174 11.69 -4.61 -6.78
N LEU A 175 12.59 -4.18 -7.67
CA LEU A 175 14.03 -4.34 -7.48
C LEU A 175 14.50 -3.70 -6.17
N ALA A 176 14.07 -2.47 -5.87
CA ALA A 176 14.44 -1.78 -4.64
C ALA A 176 13.94 -2.53 -3.39
N GLN A 177 12.70 -3.01 -3.40
CA GLN A 177 12.14 -3.79 -2.29
C GLN A 177 12.92 -5.08 -2.06
N VAL A 178 13.20 -5.83 -3.13
CA VAL A 178 13.97 -7.08 -3.05
C VAL A 178 15.41 -6.80 -2.60
N ALA A 179 16.05 -5.75 -3.11
CA ALA A 179 17.41 -5.37 -2.71
C ALA A 179 17.49 -5.04 -1.21
N SER A 180 16.52 -4.31 -0.65
CA SER A 180 16.46 -4.01 0.79
C SER A 180 16.20 -5.27 1.64
N GLN A 181 15.40 -6.22 1.16
CA GLN A 181 15.19 -7.50 1.85
C GLN A 181 16.46 -8.36 1.86
N ILE A 182 17.18 -8.40 0.74
CA ILE A 182 18.43 -9.15 0.58
C ILE A 182 19.54 -8.60 1.48
N ALA A 183 19.53 -7.29 1.79
CA ALA A 183 20.53 -6.67 2.65
C ALA A 183 20.67 -7.41 4.00
N GLY A 184 19.54 -7.78 4.62
CA GLY A 184 19.49 -8.53 5.88
C GLY A 184 19.59 -10.06 5.75
N ALA A 185 19.68 -10.61 4.54
CA ALA A 185 19.67 -12.06 4.32
C ALA A 185 21.03 -12.71 4.66
N ASN A 186 21.06 -13.67 5.57
CA ASN A 186 22.30 -14.32 6.01
C ASN A 186 22.86 -15.34 4.99
N ASN A 187 22.03 -15.81 4.06
CA ASN A 187 22.36 -16.83 3.07
C ASN A 187 22.76 -16.26 1.70
N VAL A 188 22.96 -14.94 1.59
CA VAL A 188 23.39 -14.27 0.35
C VAL A 188 24.78 -13.69 0.55
N SER A 189 25.68 -13.94 -0.41
CA SER A 189 27.06 -13.42 -0.35
C SER A 189 27.10 -11.90 -0.41
N THR A 190 28.08 -11.29 0.23
CA THR A 190 28.28 -9.83 0.22
C THR A 190 28.41 -9.26 -1.19
N ASP A 191 29.04 -10.00 -2.10
CA ASP A 191 29.17 -9.59 -3.51
C ASP A 191 27.79 -9.44 -4.19
N ILE A 192 26.92 -10.44 -4.06
CA ILE A 192 25.58 -10.39 -4.66
C ILE A 192 24.74 -9.28 -4.00
N LYS A 193 24.85 -9.09 -2.68
CA LYS A 193 24.21 -7.97 -1.98
C LYS A 193 24.65 -6.63 -2.58
N GLN A 194 25.95 -6.44 -2.80
CA GLN A 194 26.49 -5.23 -3.41
C GLN A 194 25.96 -5.02 -4.83
N GLN A 195 25.90 -6.07 -5.65
CA GLN A 195 25.34 -5.97 -7.01
C GLN A 195 23.86 -5.54 -7.02
N PHE A 196 23.05 -6.03 -6.08
CA PHE A 196 21.67 -5.58 -5.91
C PHE A 196 21.61 -4.12 -5.49
N PHE A 197 22.41 -3.72 -4.50
CA PHE A 197 22.48 -2.34 -4.02
C PHE A 197 22.87 -1.35 -5.12
N ASP A 198 23.97 -1.61 -5.82
CA ASP A 198 24.48 -0.74 -6.87
C ASP A 198 23.45 -0.58 -8.00
N PHE A 199 22.89 -1.70 -8.45
CA PHE A 199 21.92 -1.67 -9.54
C PHE A 199 20.61 -0.99 -9.12
N ALA A 200 20.06 -1.32 -7.94
CA ALA A 200 18.83 -0.70 -7.43
C ALA A 200 19.01 0.81 -7.19
N GLY A 201 20.14 1.23 -6.62
CA GLY A 201 20.47 2.62 -6.37
C GLY A 201 20.48 3.46 -7.66
N VAL A 202 21.19 2.99 -8.69
CA VAL A 202 21.22 3.64 -10.01
C VAL A 202 19.81 3.71 -10.61
N GLN A 203 19.05 2.62 -10.56
CA GLN A 203 17.71 2.59 -11.15
C GLN A 203 16.72 3.51 -10.44
N LEU A 204 16.78 3.61 -9.11
CA LEU A 204 15.97 4.57 -8.34
C LEU A 204 16.34 6.02 -8.67
N GLN A 205 17.63 6.32 -8.83
CA GLN A 205 18.06 7.66 -9.26
C GLN A 205 17.55 8.00 -10.66
N MET A 206 17.64 7.06 -11.62
CA MET A 206 17.08 7.24 -12.96
C MET A 206 15.56 7.45 -12.93
N GLN A 207 14.84 6.75 -12.05
CA GLN A 207 13.40 6.91 -11.91
C GLN A 207 13.03 8.26 -11.26
N ALA A 208 13.77 8.70 -10.24
CA ALA A 208 13.60 10.02 -9.65
C ALA A 208 13.84 11.14 -10.67
N GLN A 209 14.78 10.97 -11.61
CA GLN A 209 14.97 11.92 -12.72
C GLN A 209 13.82 11.90 -13.74
N ALA A 210 13.25 10.73 -14.03
CA ALA A 210 12.09 10.59 -14.90
C ALA A 210 10.79 11.13 -14.28
N SER A 211 10.71 11.13 -12.94
CA SER A 211 9.55 11.56 -12.16
C SER A 211 9.97 12.53 -11.03
N PRO A 212 10.46 13.75 -11.36
CA PRO A 212 11.15 14.63 -10.40
C PRO A 212 10.26 15.21 -9.29
N LEU A 213 8.94 15.08 -9.43
CA LEU A 213 7.94 15.53 -8.47
C LEU A 213 7.37 14.38 -7.63
N ASP A 214 7.79 13.14 -7.88
CA ASP A 214 7.33 11.99 -7.12
C ASP A 214 8.24 11.73 -5.92
N ALA A 215 7.70 11.89 -4.71
CA ALA A 215 8.40 11.65 -3.44
C ALA A 215 8.75 10.17 -3.21
N ARG A 216 8.12 9.24 -3.94
CA ARG A 216 8.25 7.79 -3.72
C ARG A 216 9.65 7.26 -4.00
N PHE A 217 10.29 7.72 -5.07
CA PHE A 217 11.63 7.24 -5.46
C PHE A 217 12.75 7.73 -4.54
N PRO A 218 12.83 9.01 -4.14
CA PRO A 218 13.78 9.41 -3.10
C PRO A 218 13.51 8.71 -1.76
N LEU A 219 12.25 8.43 -1.42
CA LEU A 219 11.90 7.65 -0.23
C LEU A 219 12.45 6.21 -0.33
N PHE A 220 12.23 5.51 -1.45
CA PHE A 220 12.75 4.17 -1.70
C PHE A 220 14.28 4.13 -1.72
N LEU A 221 14.91 5.19 -2.26
CA LEU A 221 16.36 5.33 -2.24
C LEU A 221 16.89 5.46 -0.81
N GLY A 222 16.24 6.28 0.02
CA GLY A 222 16.56 6.40 1.45
C GLY A 222 16.51 5.07 2.19
N MET A 223 15.41 4.33 2.03
CA MET A 223 15.24 3.00 2.65
C MET A 223 16.28 1.98 2.15
N LEU A 224 16.60 1.99 0.85
CA LEU A 224 17.64 1.14 0.30
C LEU A 224 19.00 1.46 0.93
N LEU A 225 19.39 2.73 0.97
CA LEU A 225 20.64 3.19 1.56
C LEU A 225 20.74 2.79 3.04
N ASP A 226 19.68 2.98 3.82
CA ASP A 226 19.64 2.56 5.22
C ASP A 226 19.81 1.05 5.39
N SER A 227 19.20 0.23 4.53
CA SER A 227 19.31 -1.23 4.62
C SER A 227 20.74 -1.75 4.40
N TYR A 228 21.59 -0.98 3.71
CA TYR A 228 23.00 -1.28 3.47
C TYR A 228 23.95 -0.49 4.39
N GLY A 229 23.42 0.27 5.35
CA GLY A 229 24.21 1.01 6.34
C GLY A 229 24.70 2.38 5.89
N ASP A 230 24.33 2.86 4.70
CA ASP A 230 24.66 4.20 4.22
C ASP A 230 23.67 5.25 4.75
N HIS A 231 23.65 5.39 6.08
CA HIS A 231 22.70 6.26 6.79
C HIS A 231 22.88 7.75 6.47
N ALA A 232 24.09 8.15 6.06
CA ALA A 232 24.40 9.52 5.71
C ALA A 232 23.74 9.93 4.40
N ASN A 233 23.88 9.12 3.33
CA ASN A 233 23.21 9.40 2.07
C ASN A 233 21.70 9.11 2.16
N ALA A 234 21.29 8.14 2.97
CA ALA A 234 19.88 7.88 3.24
C ALA A 234 19.17 9.13 3.77
N LYS A 235 19.78 9.84 4.73
CA LYS A 235 19.25 11.12 5.25
C LYS A 235 18.97 12.13 4.14
N ILE A 236 19.89 12.26 3.18
CA ILE A 236 19.76 13.21 2.06
C ILE A 236 18.58 12.80 1.16
N ALA A 237 18.47 11.52 0.82
CA ALA A 237 17.38 11.01 0.00
C ALA A 237 16.01 11.16 0.69
N LEU A 238 15.93 10.85 2.00
CA LEU A 238 14.70 11.00 2.79
C LEU A 238 14.29 12.47 2.95
N ALA A 239 15.25 13.38 3.15
CA ALA A 239 14.99 14.82 3.17
C ALA A 239 14.39 15.29 1.84
N ARG A 240 14.91 14.81 0.70
CA ARG A 240 14.34 15.10 -0.61
C ARG A 240 12.92 14.56 -0.77
N ALA A 241 12.64 13.36 -0.25
CA ALA A 241 11.29 12.81 -0.24
C ALA A 241 10.33 13.70 0.59
N HIS A 242 10.79 14.18 1.74
CA HIS A 242 10.01 15.06 2.62
C HIS A 242 9.75 16.43 1.97
N GLU A 243 10.73 17.02 1.28
CA GLU A 243 10.53 18.25 0.50
C GLU A 243 9.39 18.11 -0.51
N LEU A 244 9.30 16.96 -1.19
CA LEU A 244 8.29 16.69 -2.21
C LEU A 244 6.92 16.35 -1.61
N SER A 245 6.88 15.79 -0.39
CA SER A 245 5.63 15.42 0.30
C SER A 245 5.71 15.68 1.81
N PRO A 246 5.69 16.96 2.24
CA PRO A 246 6.04 17.36 3.61
C PRO A 246 5.02 16.90 4.67
N ARG A 247 3.79 16.59 4.27
CA ARG A 247 2.74 16.12 5.18
C ARG A 247 2.59 14.60 5.22
N LYS A 248 3.47 13.85 4.53
CA LYS A 248 3.37 12.39 4.48
C LYS A 248 4.05 11.75 5.70
N GLN A 249 3.25 11.29 6.66
CA GLN A 249 3.73 10.72 7.93
C GLN A 249 4.71 9.55 7.73
N THR A 250 4.49 8.69 6.73
CA THR A 250 5.40 7.57 6.45
C THR A 250 6.82 8.02 6.09
N ILE A 251 6.99 9.19 5.46
CA ILE A 251 8.33 9.73 5.19
C ILE A 251 8.99 10.17 6.49
N LEU A 252 8.26 10.85 7.38
CA LEU A 252 8.75 11.26 8.69
C LEU A 252 9.10 10.05 9.57
N PHE A 253 8.36 8.94 9.47
CA PHE A 253 8.69 7.70 10.17
C PHE A 253 10.03 7.11 9.70
N GLN A 254 10.29 7.13 8.38
CA GLN A 254 11.57 6.69 7.83
C GLN A 254 12.72 7.63 8.22
N MET A 255 12.49 8.94 8.22
CA MET A 255 13.48 9.92 8.71
C MET A 255 13.81 9.70 10.18
N ALA A 256 12.80 9.48 11.03
CA ALA A 256 13.00 9.17 12.44
C ALA A 256 13.76 7.84 12.64
N GLN A 257 13.48 6.81 11.84
CA GLN A 257 14.22 5.55 11.88
C GLN A 257 15.70 5.76 11.48
N ASN A 258 15.96 6.49 10.40
CA ASN A 258 17.31 6.86 9.97
C ASN A 258 18.06 7.63 11.08
N ALA A 259 17.41 8.64 11.66
CA ALA A 259 17.96 9.45 12.75
C ALA A 259 18.26 8.59 13.99
N GLN A 260 17.40 7.62 14.31
CA GLN A 260 17.60 6.70 15.43
C GLN A 260 18.85 5.85 15.25
N VAL A 261 19.09 5.29 14.05
CA VAL A 261 20.28 4.49 13.78
C VAL A 261 21.55 5.36 13.78
N ARG A 262 21.46 6.63 13.37
CA ARG A 262 22.54 7.61 13.50
C ARG A 262 22.76 8.09 14.95
N GLY A 263 21.90 7.74 15.90
CA GLY A 263 21.97 8.19 17.29
C GLY A 263 21.49 9.64 17.51
N ASP A 264 20.85 10.25 16.51
CA ASP A 264 20.40 11.64 16.56
C ASP A 264 19.03 11.76 17.24
N ARG A 265 19.04 11.71 18.57
CA ARG A 265 17.81 11.74 19.38
C ARG A 265 16.97 13.00 19.18
N THR A 266 17.61 14.12 18.87
CA THR A 266 16.91 15.39 18.67
C THR A 266 16.09 15.36 17.39
N GLU A 267 16.67 14.86 16.28
CA GLU A 267 15.95 14.68 15.02
C GLU A 267 14.81 13.65 15.17
N VAL A 268 15.04 12.52 15.85
CA VAL A 268 13.98 11.51 16.09
C VAL A 268 12.75 12.14 16.76
N ILE A 269 12.94 12.91 17.84
CA ILE A 269 11.85 13.56 18.56
C ILE A 269 11.14 14.58 17.67
N ALA A 270 11.89 15.38 16.91
CA ALA A 270 11.35 16.42 16.04
C ALA A 270 10.50 15.84 14.90
N ASP A 271 11.00 14.79 14.22
CA ASP A 271 10.31 14.15 13.10
C ASP A 271 9.01 13.46 13.57
N LEU A 272 9.06 12.74 14.70
CA LEU A 272 7.87 12.06 15.23
C LEU A 272 6.86 13.03 15.85
N LYS A 273 7.30 14.13 16.45
CA LYS A 273 6.42 15.23 16.86
C LYS A 273 5.68 15.79 15.67
N THR A 274 6.41 16.11 14.59
CA THR A 274 5.81 16.63 13.35
C THR A 274 4.82 15.62 12.76
N ALA A 275 5.17 14.34 12.74
CA ALA A 275 4.30 13.28 12.26
C ALA A 275 3.01 13.20 13.08
N PHE A 276 3.10 13.30 14.40
CA PHE A 276 1.95 13.32 15.30
C PHE A 276 1.06 14.55 15.08
N GLU A 277 1.65 15.74 14.93
CA GLU A 277 0.93 17.01 14.78
C GLU A 277 0.24 17.17 13.40
N ILE A 278 0.65 16.40 12.39
CA ILE A 278 -0.02 16.38 11.07
C ILE A 278 -1.45 15.86 11.19
N GLU A 279 -1.66 14.81 11.98
CA GLU A 279 -2.95 14.18 12.23
C GLU A 279 -2.90 13.41 13.55
N GLU A 280 -3.36 14.04 14.63
CA GLU A 280 -3.29 13.48 15.99
C GLU A 280 -4.17 12.24 16.17
N SER A 281 -5.19 12.04 15.33
CA SER A 281 -6.05 10.84 15.41
C SER A 281 -5.36 9.57 14.91
N VAL A 282 -4.24 9.67 14.17
CA VAL A 282 -3.47 8.51 13.72
C VAL A 282 -2.71 7.90 14.89
N GLY A 283 -3.18 6.73 15.35
CA GLY A 283 -2.61 6.03 16.50
C GLY A 283 -1.13 5.71 16.36
N GLU A 284 -0.66 5.39 15.16
CA GLU A 284 0.73 4.98 14.94
C GLU A 284 1.74 6.11 15.23
N ALA A 285 1.51 7.31 14.68
CA ALA A 285 2.37 8.48 14.94
C ALA A 285 2.38 8.84 16.43
N ARG A 286 1.22 8.78 17.08
CA ARG A 286 1.04 9.02 18.52
C ARG A 286 1.86 8.05 19.36
N LEU A 287 1.80 6.75 19.06
CA LEU A 287 2.53 5.71 19.78
C LEU A 287 4.05 5.84 19.59
N MET A 288 4.51 6.09 18.37
CA MET A 288 5.94 6.30 18.09
C MET A 288 6.49 7.52 18.84
N TYR A 289 5.77 8.65 18.78
CA TYR A 289 6.18 9.87 19.48
C TYR A 289 6.22 9.68 20.99
N ALA A 290 5.17 9.08 21.57
CA ALA A 290 5.12 8.78 23.01
C ALA A 290 6.25 7.84 23.46
N ALA A 291 6.56 6.78 22.70
CA ALA A 291 7.64 5.84 23.02
C ALA A 291 9.00 6.55 23.11
N VAL A 292 9.29 7.46 22.17
CA VAL A 292 10.54 8.22 22.17
C VAL A 292 10.57 9.25 23.31
N LEU A 293 9.44 9.91 23.63
CA LEU A 293 9.36 10.80 24.79
C LEU A 293 9.63 10.07 26.11
N ILE A 294 9.08 8.86 26.28
CA ILE A 294 9.35 8.00 27.44
C ILE A 294 10.83 7.65 27.49
N GLY A 295 11.43 7.19 26.38
CA GLY A 295 12.85 6.89 26.32
C GLY A 295 13.74 8.09 26.66
N ALA A 296 13.30 9.30 26.29
CA ALA A 296 13.99 10.56 26.57
C ALA A 296 13.77 11.12 27.99
N GLY A 297 12.91 10.50 28.80
CA GLY A 297 12.62 10.98 30.15
C GLY A 297 11.49 11.99 30.27
N ASN A 298 10.81 12.33 29.17
CA ASN A 298 9.74 13.31 29.15
C ASN A 298 8.37 12.67 29.44
N ASP A 299 8.23 12.11 30.64
CA ASP A 299 7.05 11.35 31.05
C ASP A 299 5.78 12.20 31.07
N ALA A 300 5.88 13.46 31.47
CA ALA A 300 4.72 14.36 31.54
C ALA A 300 4.09 14.59 30.16
N LEU A 301 4.92 14.79 29.13
CA LEU A 301 4.43 14.96 27.77
C LEU A 301 3.95 13.61 27.19
N ALA A 302 4.64 12.51 27.49
CA ALA A 302 4.20 11.18 27.08
C ALA A 302 2.81 10.84 27.65
N ASP A 303 2.56 11.16 28.92
CA ASP A 303 1.25 10.98 29.57
C ASP A 303 0.17 11.78 28.83
N GLN A 304 0.44 13.04 28.45
CA GLN A 304 -0.49 13.87 27.69
C GLN A 304 -0.79 13.28 26.29
N VAL A 305 0.25 12.81 25.59
CA VAL A 305 0.12 12.22 24.25
C VAL A 305 -0.66 10.90 24.31
N LEU A 306 -0.50 10.09 25.37
CA LEU A 306 -1.18 8.80 25.50
C LEU A 306 -2.59 8.92 26.08
N ALA A 307 -2.88 9.91 26.93
CA ALA A 307 -4.15 10.03 27.66
C ALA A 307 -5.41 9.77 26.82
N PRO A 308 -5.57 10.32 25.60
CA PRO A 308 -6.78 10.11 24.80
C PRO A 308 -7.05 8.65 24.39
N ILE A 309 -6.02 7.80 24.39
CA ILE A 309 -6.09 6.40 23.94
C ILE A 309 -5.90 5.38 25.07
N ILE A 310 -5.75 5.82 26.32
CA ILE A 310 -5.61 4.90 27.47
C ILE A 310 -6.92 4.15 27.71
N ALA A 311 -8.05 4.87 27.79
CA ALA A 311 -9.34 4.29 28.15
C ALA A 311 -9.84 3.24 27.14
N SER A 312 -9.49 3.39 25.86
CA SER A 312 -9.80 2.41 24.81
C SER A 312 -8.83 1.22 24.78
N GLY A 313 -7.78 1.24 25.61
CA GLY A 313 -6.69 0.26 25.57
C GLY A 313 -5.75 0.44 24.38
N GLY A 314 -5.82 1.56 23.65
CA GLY A 314 -4.94 1.84 22.50
C GLY A 314 -3.50 2.18 22.89
N ALA A 315 -3.25 2.63 24.12
CA ALA A 315 -1.92 2.97 24.62
C ALA A 315 -1.04 1.75 24.97
N ALA A 316 -1.65 0.57 25.17
CA ALA A 316 -0.95 -0.66 25.55
C ALA A 316 -0.26 -1.31 24.34
N ASP A 317 0.84 -0.70 23.90
CA ASP A 317 1.65 -1.11 22.75
C ASP A 317 3.04 -1.60 23.20
N SER A 318 3.63 -2.54 22.46
CA SER A 318 4.93 -3.14 22.81
C SER A 318 6.07 -2.14 22.85
N ARG A 319 6.02 -1.06 22.04
CA ARG A 319 7.04 0.02 22.04
C ARG A 319 6.97 0.86 23.30
N ILE A 320 5.76 1.12 23.79
CA ILE A 320 5.53 1.81 25.07
C ILE A 320 6.01 0.94 26.23
N ALA A 321 5.71 -0.37 26.20
CA ALA A 321 6.22 -1.32 27.18
C ALA A 321 7.75 -1.31 27.21
N ALA A 322 8.37 -1.48 26.05
CA ALA A 322 9.83 -1.49 25.91
C ALA A 322 10.47 -0.20 26.46
N ALA A 323 9.89 0.96 26.15
CA ALA A 323 10.40 2.26 26.63
C ALA A 323 10.31 2.39 28.16
N TYR A 324 9.20 1.98 28.78
CA TYR A 324 9.06 2.02 30.24
C TYR A 324 9.91 0.95 30.95
N VAL A 325 9.99 -0.27 30.41
CA VAL A 325 10.82 -1.35 30.94
C VAL A 325 12.30 -0.95 30.92
N ALA A 326 12.79 -0.36 29.83
CA ALA A 326 14.17 0.12 29.72
C ALA A 326 14.53 1.15 30.80
N ARG A 327 13.55 1.93 31.27
CA ARG A 327 13.72 2.91 32.36
C ARG A 327 13.25 2.40 33.72
N ARG A 328 12.81 1.14 33.83
CA ARG A 328 12.23 0.53 35.04
C ARG A 328 11.03 1.31 35.61
N ARG A 329 10.26 1.97 34.75
CA ARG A 329 9.09 2.79 35.11
C ARG A 329 7.78 2.00 35.03
N PHE A 330 7.75 0.91 35.78
CA PHE A 330 6.59 0.03 35.87
C PHE A 330 5.37 0.73 36.51
N ASP A 331 5.60 1.74 37.34
CA ASP A 331 4.56 2.61 37.94
C ASP A 331 3.69 3.30 36.88
N LYS A 332 4.29 3.74 35.77
CA LYS A 332 3.60 4.37 34.64
C LYS A 332 2.98 3.36 33.69
N MET A 333 3.59 2.20 33.57
CA MET A 333 3.15 1.12 32.69
C MET A 333 1.86 0.46 33.20
N ILE A 334 1.79 0.15 34.51
CA ILE A 334 0.64 -0.53 35.13
C ILE A 334 -0.72 0.07 34.75
N PRO A 335 -1.00 1.38 34.92
CA PRO A 335 -2.33 1.94 34.64
C PRO A 335 -2.74 1.82 33.16
N ILE A 336 -1.78 1.85 32.23
CA ILE A 336 -2.04 1.67 30.79
C ILE A 336 -2.50 0.24 30.49
N TRP A 337 -1.83 -0.75 31.08
CA TRP A 337 -2.18 -2.15 30.88
C TRP A 337 -3.41 -2.59 31.69
N GLU A 338 -3.66 -1.98 32.86
CA GLU A 338 -4.91 -2.16 33.62
C GLU A 338 -6.11 -1.70 32.76
N ALA A 339 -6.01 -0.53 32.11
CA ALA A 339 -7.04 -0.04 31.20
C ALA A 339 -7.25 -1.00 30.00
N ARG A 340 -6.17 -1.52 29.40
CA ARG A 340 -6.28 -2.53 28.33
C ARG A 340 -6.97 -3.81 28.81
N ALA A 341 -6.61 -4.30 30.00
CA ALA A 341 -7.19 -5.52 30.58
C ALA A 341 -8.68 -5.37 30.93
N ALA A 342 -9.17 -4.13 31.11
CA ALA A 342 -10.59 -3.85 31.31
C ALA A 342 -11.39 -3.92 30.00
N VAL A 343 -10.79 -3.56 28.86
CA VAL A 343 -11.42 -3.61 27.53
C VAL A 343 -11.29 -4.98 26.88
N ASP A 344 -10.14 -5.63 27.03
CA ASP A 344 -9.77 -6.88 26.37
C ASP A 344 -9.49 -7.98 27.40
N THR A 345 -10.58 -8.54 27.96
CA THR A 345 -10.53 -9.47 29.09
C THR A 345 -10.05 -10.88 28.74
N LYS A 346 -9.83 -11.18 27.45
CA LYS A 346 -9.38 -12.50 26.98
C LYS A 346 -7.93 -12.49 26.49
N ASN A 347 -7.25 -11.35 26.55
CA ASN A 347 -5.89 -11.23 26.05
C ASN A 347 -4.86 -11.64 27.11
N VAL A 348 -4.44 -12.89 27.02
CA VAL A 348 -3.41 -13.49 27.88
C VAL A 348 -2.15 -12.62 27.98
N GLN A 349 -1.69 -12.06 26.86
CA GLN A 349 -0.44 -11.29 26.84
C GLN A 349 -0.52 -10.03 27.71
N VAL A 350 -1.70 -9.40 27.77
CA VAL A 350 -1.94 -8.21 28.61
C VAL A 350 -1.80 -8.58 30.09
N PHE A 351 -2.35 -9.72 30.49
CA PHE A 351 -2.26 -10.21 31.87
C PHE A 351 -0.84 -10.62 32.26
N TYR A 352 -0.10 -11.29 31.36
CA TYR A 352 1.32 -11.58 31.61
C TYR A 352 2.16 -10.31 31.75
N THR A 353 1.89 -9.31 30.92
CA THR A 353 2.58 -8.03 30.99
C THR A 353 2.28 -7.30 32.31
N LEU A 354 1.03 -7.35 32.79
CA LEU A 354 0.65 -6.84 34.11
C LEU A 354 1.33 -7.60 35.25
N ALA A 355 1.34 -8.93 35.18
CA ALA A 355 1.96 -9.77 36.20
C ALA A 355 3.45 -9.42 36.36
N ALA A 356 4.17 -9.30 35.24
CA ALA A 356 5.57 -8.89 35.20
C ALA A 356 5.77 -7.48 35.77
N ALA A 357 4.91 -6.52 35.40
CA ALA A 357 5.00 -5.15 35.90
C ALA A 357 4.72 -5.06 37.41
N TYR A 358 3.69 -5.75 37.92
CA TYR A 358 3.38 -5.78 39.35
C TYR A 358 4.48 -6.45 40.18
N TYR A 359 5.02 -7.56 39.69
CA TYR A 359 6.11 -8.25 40.36
C TYR A 359 7.35 -7.35 40.42
N SER A 360 7.64 -6.59 39.36
CA SER A 360 8.76 -5.65 39.29
C SER A 360 8.65 -4.47 40.27
N VAL A 361 7.44 -4.10 40.70
CA VAL A 361 7.20 -3.10 41.76
C VAL A 361 7.00 -3.73 43.14
N GLY A 362 7.24 -5.03 43.29
CA GLY A 362 7.10 -5.77 44.56
C GLY A 362 5.65 -6.09 44.96
N ASN A 363 4.68 -5.91 44.06
CA ASN A 363 3.28 -6.23 44.32
C ASN A 363 2.96 -7.68 43.93
N THR A 364 3.47 -8.63 44.72
CA THR A 364 3.29 -10.08 44.52
C THR A 364 1.83 -10.49 44.46
N SER A 365 0.95 -9.87 45.26
CA SER A 365 -0.48 -10.19 45.28
C SER A 365 -1.14 -9.90 43.94
N LYS A 366 -0.96 -8.69 43.40
CA LYS A 366 -1.51 -8.32 42.09
C LYS A 366 -0.85 -9.06 40.94
N ALA A 367 0.43 -9.41 41.07
CA ALA A 367 1.10 -10.24 40.07
C ALA A 367 0.46 -11.62 39.95
N ILE A 368 0.15 -12.27 41.08
CA ILE A 368 -0.56 -13.55 41.11
C ILE A 368 -1.98 -13.39 40.58
N GLU A 369 -2.70 -12.34 40.97
CA GLU A 369 -4.06 -12.06 40.47
C GLU A 369 -4.09 -11.94 38.95
N ALA A 370 -3.13 -11.22 38.36
CA ALA A 370 -3.01 -11.11 36.90
C ALA A 370 -2.74 -12.47 36.24
N LEU A 371 -1.89 -13.32 36.82
CA LEU A 371 -1.65 -14.67 36.31
C LEU A 371 -2.89 -15.57 36.40
N GLU A 372 -3.67 -15.48 37.47
CA GLU A 372 -4.95 -16.20 37.58
C GLU A 372 -5.95 -15.73 36.52
N ARG A 373 -6.04 -14.41 36.25
CA ARG A 373 -6.86 -13.88 35.15
C ARG A 373 -6.39 -14.35 33.77
N ALA A 374 -5.08 -14.55 33.58
CA ALA A 374 -4.57 -15.16 32.35
C ALA A 374 -5.11 -16.59 32.18
N LYS A 375 -5.17 -17.39 33.26
CA LYS A 375 -5.74 -18.74 33.25
C LYS A 375 -7.23 -18.75 32.95
N GLU A 376 -7.97 -17.79 33.48
CA GLU A 376 -9.39 -17.63 33.18
C GLU A 376 -9.63 -17.26 31.71
N ALA A 377 -8.75 -16.43 31.14
CA ALA A 377 -8.82 -16.01 29.74
C ALA A 377 -8.52 -17.17 28.77
N ASP A 378 -7.54 -18.01 29.09
CA ASP A 378 -7.19 -19.21 28.34
C ASP A 378 -6.82 -20.37 29.28
N PRO A 379 -7.71 -21.35 29.49
CA PRO A 379 -7.41 -22.50 30.33
C PRO A 379 -6.24 -23.38 29.84
N SER A 380 -5.84 -23.28 28.56
CA SER A 380 -4.75 -24.10 28.02
C SER A 380 -3.38 -23.74 28.57
N ILE A 381 -3.20 -22.49 29.03
CA ILE A 381 -1.95 -22.00 29.63
C ILE A 381 -1.88 -22.23 31.15
N ALA A 382 -2.86 -22.93 31.75
CA ALA A 382 -2.96 -23.07 33.20
C ALA A 382 -1.69 -23.61 33.86
N ALA A 383 -1.09 -24.65 33.28
CA ALA A 383 0.14 -25.23 33.79
C ALA A 383 1.32 -24.24 33.76
N GLN A 384 1.43 -23.42 32.69
CA GLN A 384 2.48 -22.40 32.58
C GLN A 384 2.26 -21.28 33.60
N ALA A 385 1.03 -20.79 33.73
CA ALA A 385 0.68 -19.74 34.68
C ALA A 385 0.86 -20.21 36.13
N ASP A 386 0.49 -21.44 36.49
CA ASP A 386 0.71 -22.01 37.83
C ASP A 386 2.20 -22.11 38.18
N SER A 387 3.04 -22.47 37.20
CA SER A 387 4.50 -22.46 37.37
C SER A 387 5.01 -21.05 37.66
N LEU A 388 4.56 -20.03 36.92
CA LEU A 388 4.92 -18.64 37.17
C LEU A 388 4.41 -18.14 38.52
N ILE A 389 3.21 -18.52 38.95
CA ILE A 389 2.66 -18.18 40.27
C ILE A 389 3.55 -18.74 41.39
N GLN A 390 4.03 -19.98 41.25
CA GLN A 390 4.96 -20.57 42.21
C GLN A 390 6.31 -19.84 42.25
N GLN A 391 6.84 -19.44 41.08
CA GLN A 391 8.07 -18.65 41.00
C GLN A 391 7.91 -17.27 41.65
N VAL A 392 6.77 -16.61 41.42
CA VAL A 392 6.41 -15.33 42.05
C VAL A 392 6.30 -15.48 43.58
N ARG A 393 5.62 -16.52 44.08
CA ARG A 393 5.50 -16.80 45.53
C ARG A 393 6.84 -17.10 46.20
N SER A 394 7.72 -17.81 45.51
CA SER A 394 9.05 -18.18 46.02
C SER A 394 10.11 -17.10 45.82
N GLY A 395 9.78 -16.00 45.13
CA GLY A 395 10.73 -14.92 44.84
C GLY A 395 11.79 -15.29 43.80
N THR A 396 11.57 -16.36 43.02
CA THR A 396 12.52 -16.88 42.02
C THR A 396 12.17 -16.48 40.59
N ALA A 397 11.06 -15.76 40.39
CA ALA A 397 10.62 -15.33 39.07
C ALA A 397 11.61 -14.33 38.47
N THR A 398 12.02 -14.56 37.22
CA THR A 398 12.82 -13.60 36.44
C THR A 398 11.93 -12.85 35.49
N VAL A 399 11.88 -11.52 35.62
CA VAL A 399 11.24 -10.65 34.63
C VAL A 399 12.25 -10.42 33.52
N GLN A 400 11.95 -10.97 32.33
CA GLN A 400 12.72 -10.74 31.11
C GLN A 400 12.13 -9.58 30.31
#